data_AF-A0A1G5UJ08-F1
#
_entry.id   AF-A0A1G5UJ08-F1
#
_cell.length_a   1.000
_cell.length_b   1.000
_cell.length_c   1.000
_cell.angle_alpha   90.00
_cell.angle_beta   90.00
_cell.angle_gamma   90.00
#
_symmetry.space_group_name_H-M   'P 1'
#
loop_
_entity.id
_entity.type
_entity.pdbx_description
1 polymer ?
#
loop_
_entity_poly.entity_id
_entity_poly.type
_entity_poly.pdbx_seq_one_letter_code
_entity_poly.pdbx_strand_id
1 'polypeptide(L)'
;MSTSDLFLYEFLYRGRPPGDPQPPAWHVVLAQVVTLPGGGPAQVVASVALSPTQAEAAGFPLPALLSAIDGAVLADRDAKAAALSKVEADLDALRGDLAAVTAERDQLRDATRPA
;
A
#
# COMPACT_ATOMS: atom_id res chain seq x y z
N MET A 1 -6.16 24.51 -20.10
CA MET A 1 -6.08 23.12 -19.59
C MET A 1 -5.61 23.24 -18.16
N SER A 2 -6.36 22.72 -17.18
CA SER A 2 -5.84 22.61 -15.81
C SER A 2 -4.96 21.38 -15.81
N THR A 3 -3.64 21.59 -15.88
CA THR A 3 -2.67 20.49 -15.88
C THR A 3 -2.47 20.08 -14.43
N SER A 4 -2.84 18.85 -14.07
CA SER A 4 -2.44 18.28 -12.77
C SER A 4 -0.95 17.99 -12.79
N ASP A 5 -0.31 18.03 -11.61
CA ASP A 5 1.12 17.72 -11.48
C ASP A 5 1.43 16.30 -11.97
N LEU A 6 2.59 16.14 -12.62
CA LEU A 6 3.11 14.82 -13.00
C LEU A 6 3.39 14.00 -11.75
N PHE A 7 3.14 12.69 -11.83
CA PHE A 7 3.46 11.75 -10.77
C PHE A 7 4.08 10.47 -11.32
N LEU A 8 4.82 9.76 -10.46
CA LEU A 8 5.32 8.42 -10.77
C LEU A 8 4.13 7.47 -10.95
N TYR A 9 3.96 6.94 -12.14
CA TYR A 9 2.91 5.97 -12.44
C TYR A 9 3.42 4.53 -12.34
N GLU A 10 4.61 4.27 -12.89
CA GLU A 10 5.22 2.94 -12.84
C GLU A 10 6.75 3.04 -12.79
N PHE A 11 7.38 2.13 -12.04
CA PHE A 11 8.82 1.92 -12.05
C PHE A 11 9.13 0.46 -12.39
N LEU A 12 9.88 0.23 -13.46
CA LEU A 12 10.21 -1.11 -13.93
C LEU A 12 11.71 -1.35 -13.81
N TYR A 13 12.11 -2.33 -13.02
CA TYR A 13 13.48 -2.86 -13.02
C TYR A 13 13.53 -4.17 -13.81
N ARG A 14 14.36 -4.19 -14.86
CA ARG A 14 14.65 -5.38 -15.66
C ARG A 14 16.00 -5.92 -15.23
N GLY A 15 15.98 -6.89 -14.31
CA GLY A 15 17.14 -7.69 -13.94
C GLY A 15 17.62 -8.61 -15.08
N ARG A 16 18.70 -9.35 -14.84
CA ARG A 16 19.29 -10.27 -15.81
C ARG A 16 19.70 -11.57 -15.12
N PRO A 17 19.51 -12.74 -15.74
CA PRO A 17 19.97 -14.00 -15.17
C PRO A 17 21.51 -14.08 -15.22
N PRO A 18 22.14 -14.94 -14.40
CA PRO A 18 23.57 -15.17 -14.45
C PRO A 18 24.05 -15.56 -15.86
N GLY A 19 25.10 -14.89 -16.34
CA GLY A 19 25.70 -15.15 -17.66
C GLY A 19 25.08 -14.40 -18.83
N ASP A 20 24.01 -13.62 -18.63
CA ASP A 20 23.46 -12.74 -19.66
C ASP A 20 24.39 -11.53 -19.88
N PRO A 21 24.83 -11.23 -21.12
CA PRO A 21 25.73 -10.12 -21.40
C PRO A 21 25.05 -8.74 -21.37
N GLN A 22 23.72 -8.68 -21.36
CA GLN A 22 23.03 -7.39 -21.32
C GLN A 22 23.10 -6.77 -19.92
N PRO A 23 23.25 -5.44 -19.79
CA PRO A 23 23.15 -4.80 -18.49
C PRO A 23 21.70 -4.82 -18.00
N PRO A 24 21.47 -4.88 -16.67
CA PRO A 24 20.19 -4.53 -16.08
C PRO A 24 19.76 -3.12 -16.50
N ALA A 25 18.46 -2.90 -16.58
CA ALA A 25 17.91 -1.60 -16.97
C ALA A 25 16.74 -1.24 -16.07
N TRP A 26 16.51 0.04 -15.88
CA TRP A 26 15.33 0.54 -15.20
C TRP A 26 14.64 1.60 -16.05
N HIS A 27 13.32 1.68 -15.91
CA HIS A 27 12.49 2.61 -16.66
C HIS A 27 11.44 3.23 -15.74
N VAL A 28 11.10 4.48 -16.01
CA VAL A 28 10.08 5.24 -15.27
C VAL A 28 8.95 5.58 -16.23
N VAL A 29 7.72 5.34 -15.84
CA VAL A 29 6.53 5.84 -16.52
C VAL A 29 5.92 6.91 -15.62
N LEU A 30 5.72 8.10 -16.19
CA LEU A 30 5.06 9.20 -15.51
C LEU A 30 3.63 9.30 -16.00
N ALA A 31 2.72 9.77 -15.16
CA ALA A 31 1.38 10.09 -15.58
C ALA A 31 0.93 11.44 -15.03
N GLN A 32 -0.14 11.95 -15.63
CA GLN A 32 -0.88 13.10 -15.15
C GLN A 32 -2.36 12.81 -15.23
N VAL A 33 -3.12 13.41 -14.32
CA VAL A 33 -4.58 13.42 -14.39
C VAL A 33 -5.00 14.62 -15.22
N VAL A 34 -5.74 14.41 -16.30
CA VAL A 34 -6.22 15.47 -17.18
C VAL A 34 -7.75 15.48 -17.23
N THR A 35 -8.33 16.66 -17.14
CA THR A 35 -9.75 16.87 -17.43
C THR A 35 -9.87 17.41 -18.85
N LEU A 36 -10.52 16.65 -19.73
CA LEU A 36 -10.71 17.06 -21.11
C LEU A 36 -11.72 18.22 -21.22
N PRO A 37 -11.55 19.10 -22.22
CA PRO A 37 -12.57 20.09 -22.56
C PRO A 37 -13.93 19.40 -22.81
N GLY A 38 -15.00 19.92 -22.22
CA GLY A 38 -16.35 19.35 -22.34
C GLY A 38 -16.88 18.65 -21.09
N GLY A 39 -16.18 18.71 -19.96
CA GLY A 39 -16.70 18.25 -18.66
C GLY A 39 -16.76 16.72 -18.51
N GLY A 40 -16.02 15.99 -19.35
CA GLY A 40 -15.87 14.55 -19.19
C GLY A 40 -15.12 14.17 -17.90
N PRO A 41 -15.19 12.88 -17.50
CA PRO A 41 -14.46 12.40 -16.33
C PRO A 41 -12.95 12.62 -16.51
N ALA A 42 -12.26 12.83 -15.39
CA ALA A 42 -10.80 12.93 -15.37
C ALA A 42 -10.17 11.64 -15.93
N GLN A 43 -9.13 11.78 -16.74
CA GLN A 43 -8.41 10.68 -17.36
C GLN A 43 -6.95 10.68 -16.92
N VAL A 44 -6.37 9.49 -16.80
CA VAL A 44 -4.93 9.34 -16.57
C VAL A 44 -4.25 9.19 -17.92
N VAL A 45 -3.30 10.07 -18.21
CA VAL A 45 -2.47 9.98 -19.41
C VAL A 45 -1.05 9.68 -18.98
N ALA A 46 -0.53 8.53 -19.40
CA ALA A 46 0.80 8.05 -19.09
C ALA A 46 1.79 8.33 -20.23
N SER A 47 3.05 8.57 -19.87
CA SER A 47 4.16 8.62 -20.80
C SER A 47 4.51 7.22 -21.33
N VAL A 48 5.39 7.17 -22.33
CA VAL A 48 6.16 5.95 -22.59
C VAL A 48 7.18 5.71 -21.48
N ALA A 49 7.75 4.50 -21.44
CA ALA A 49 8.86 4.17 -20.56
C ALA A 49 10.06 5.10 -20.81
N LEU A 50 10.41 5.90 -19.80
CA LEU A 50 11.53 6.82 -19.84
C LEU A 50 12.81 6.13 -19.41
N SER A 51 13.91 6.48 -20.07
CA SER A 51 15.26 6.13 -19.63
C SER A 51 15.63 6.89 -18.35
N PRO A 52 16.72 6.49 -17.67
CA PRO A 52 17.22 7.17 -16.49
C PRO A 52 17.36 8.68 -16.62
N THR A 53 18.08 9.10 -17.66
CA THR A 53 18.37 10.51 -17.94
C THR A 53 17.10 11.29 -18.27
N GLN A 54 16.13 10.66 -18.94
CA GLN A 54 14.85 11.29 -19.24
C GLN A 54 14.00 11.50 -17.98
N ALA A 55 13.98 10.52 -17.07
CA ALA A 55 13.28 10.63 -15.80
C ALA A 55 13.90 11.74 -14.91
N GLU A 56 15.23 11.81 -14.85
CA GLU A 56 15.95 12.88 -14.14
C GLU A 56 15.61 14.26 -14.70
N ALA A 57 15.63 14.42 -16.03
CA ALA A 57 15.27 15.67 -16.69
C ALA A 57 13.80 16.07 -16.44
N ALA A 58 12.92 15.10 -16.19
CA ALA A 58 11.53 15.32 -15.82
C ALA A 58 11.32 15.60 -14.32
N GLY A 59 12.39 15.64 -13.50
CA GLY A 59 12.30 15.90 -12.06
C GLY A 59 12.10 14.65 -11.19
N PHE A 60 12.31 13.45 -11.74
CA PHE A 60 12.15 12.17 -11.05
C PHE A 60 13.49 11.40 -10.99
N PRO A 61 14.49 11.90 -10.25
CA PRO A 61 15.77 11.22 -10.14
C PRO A 61 15.66 9.92 -9.34
N LEU A 62 16.43 8.90 -9.73
CA LEU A 62 16.34 7.55 -9.14
C LEU A 62 16.46 7.54 -7.61
N PRO A 63 17.39 8.27 -6.96
CA PRO A 63 17.49 8.24 -5.49
C PRO A 63 16.21 8.74 -4.80
N ALA A 64 15.56 9.77 -5.35
CA ALA A 64 14.31 10.29 -4.79
C ALA A 64 13.15 9.31 -4.99
N LEU A 65 13.10 8.63 -6.16
CA LEU A 65 12.11 7.60 -6.45
C LEU A 65 12.22 6.43 -5.47
N LEU A 66 13.42 5.90 -5.26
CA LEU A 66 13.64 4.80 -4.32
C LEU A 66 13.30 5.20 -2.89
N SER A 67 13.71 6.40 -2.46
CA SER A 67 13.35 6.90 -1.13
C SER A 67 11.85 7.06 -0.94
N ALA A 68 11.11 7.50 -1.97
CA ALA A 68 9.65 7.62 -1.92
C ALA A 68 8.97 6.25 -1.84
N ILE A 69 9.44 5.27 -2.63
CA ILE A 69 8.93 3.90 -2.62
C ILE A 69 9.17 3.26 -1.25
N ASP A 70 10.40 3.34 -0.73
CA ASP A 70 10.75 2.80 0.58
C ASP A 70 9.91 3.44 1.69
N GLY A 71 9.75 4.77 1.65
CA GLY A 71 8.92 5.50 2.62
C GLY A 71 7.46 5.04 2.59
N ALA A 72 6.87 4.85 1.41
CA ALA A 72 5.51 4.36 1.25
C ALA A 72 5.34 2.93 1.78
N VAL A 73 6.29 2.04 1.48
CA VAL A 73 6.27 0.65 1.96
C VAL A 73 6.41 0.58 3.48
N LEU A 74 7.29 1.41 4.07
CA LEU A 74 7.45 1.50 5.52
C LEU A 74 6.18 2.03 6.20
N ALA A 75 5.55 3.06 5.64
CA ALA A 75 4.30 3.60 6.16
C ALA A 75 3.15 2.56 6.10
N ASP A 76 3.02 1.82 5.00
CA ASP A 76 2.02 0.75 4.87
C ASP A 76 2.28 -0.40 5.85
N ARG A 77 3.53 -0.80 6.03
CA ARG A 77 3.93 -1.77 7.07
C ARG A 77 3.50 -1.29 8.45
N ASP A 78 3.79 -0.05 8.82
CA ASP A 78 3.49 0.49 10.14
C ASP A 78 1.98 0.58 10.38
N ALA A 79 1.21 0.99 9.36
CA ALA A 79 -0.25 0.99 9.42
C ALA A 79 -0.82 -0.43 9.61
N LYS A 80 -0.29 -1.43 8.90
CA LYS A 80 -0.70 -2.83 9.07
C LYS A 80 -0.33 -3.38 10.44
N ALA A 81 0.84 -3.05 10.96
CA ALA A 81 1.27 -3.46 12.30
C ALA A 81 0.34 -2.86 13.38
N ALA A 82 -0.02 -1.59 13.26
CA ALA A 82 -0.98 -0.95 14.16
C ALA A 82 -2.37 -1.58 14.07
N ALA A 83 -2.83 -1.89 12.85
CA ALA A 83 -4.11 -2.58 12.64
C ALA A 83 -4.12 -3.99 13.25
N LEU A 84 -3.03 -4.75 13.09
CA LEU A 84 -2.89 -6.07 13.69
C LEU A 84 -2.93 -6.00 15.22
N SER A 85 -2.16 -5.08 15.82
CA SER A 85 -2.15 -4.90 17.27
C SER A 85 -3.54 -4.55 17.82
N LYS A 86 -4.33 -3.76 17.07
CA LYS A 86 -5.72 -3.48 17.44
C LYS A 86 -6.59 -4.73 17.38
N VAL A 87 -6.50 -5.53 16.32
CA VAL A 87 -7.25 -6.78 16.19
C VAL A 87 -6.89 -7.76 17.29
N GLU A 88 -5.62 -7.86 17.68
CA GLU A 88 -5.17 -8.69 18.80
C GLU A 88 -5.79 -8.24 20.12
N ALA A 89 -5.80 -6.94 20.40
CA ALA A 89 -6.42 -6.39 21.61
C ALA A 89 -7.94 -6.64 21.64
N ASP A 90 -8.63 -6.43 20.52
CA ASP A 90 -10.07 -6.70 20.40
C ASP A 90 -10.34 -8.19 20.66
N LEU A 91 -9.52 -9.08 20.10
CA LEU A 91 -9.67 -10.52 20.25
C LEU A 91 -9.45 -10.99 21.70
N ASP A 92 -8.49 -10.41 22.40
CA ASP A 92 -8.28 -10.70 23.82
C ASP A 92 -9.42 -10.18 24.70
N ALA A 93 -9.99 -9.01 24.38
CA ALA A 93 -11.19 -8.51 25.05
C ALA A 93 -12.39 -9.46 24.85
N LEU A 94 -12.65 -9.88 23.61
CA LEU A 94 -13.71 -10.84 23.28
C LEU A 94 -13.52 -12.20 23.99
N ARG A 95 -12.28 -12.68 24.13
CA ARG A 95 -11.98 -13.88 24.92
C ARG A 95 -12.30 -13.68 26.40
N GLY A 96 -12.00 -12.52 26.95
CA GLY A 96 -12.36 -12.14 28.32
C GLY A 96 -13.88 -12.13 28.53
N ASP A 97 -14.61 -11.48 27.64
CA ASP A 97 -16.08 -11.41 27.67
C ASP A 97 -16.70 -12.81 27.56
N LEU A 98 -16.20 -13.65 26.64
CA LEU A 98 -16.66 -15.01 26.49
C LEU A 98 -16.43 -15.84 27.75
N ALA A 99 -15.27 -15.69 28.41
CA ALA A 99 -14.98 -16.38 29.66
C ALA A 99 -15.93 -15.92 30.78
N ALA A 100 -16.20 -14.62 30.89
CA ALA A 100 -17.13 -14.07 31.88
C ALA A 100 -18.56 -14.60 31.67
N VAL A 101 -19.08 -14.53 30.45
CA VAL A 101 -20.43 -15.03 30.10
C VAL A 101 -20.52 -16.54 30.34
N THR A 102 -19.47 -17.30 30.02
CA THR A 102 -19.41 -18.74 30.27
C THR A 102 -19.47 -19.04 31.77
N ALA A 103 -18.73 -18.30 32.59
CA ALA A 103 -18.75 -18.44 34.04
C ALA A 103 -20.12 -18.09 34.64
N GLU A 104 -20.73 -16.98 34.20
CA GLU A 104 -22.07 -16.58 34.64
C GLU A 104 -23.12 -17.64 34.28
N ARG A 105 -23.10 -18.14 33.05
CA ARG A 105 -23.97 -19.23 32.61
C ARG A 105 -23.82 -20.47 33.48
N ASP A 106 -22.58 -20.86 33.79
CA ASP A 106 -22.32 -22.05 34.59
C ASP A 106 -22.80 -21.88 36.04
N GLN A 107 -22.63 -20.70 36.63
CA GLN A 107 -23.18 -20.35 37.94
C GLN A 107 -24.72 -20.41 37.97
N LEU A 108 -25.38 -19.83 36.97
CA LEU A 108 -26.85 -19.87 36.86
C LEU A 108 -27.38 -21.29 36.70
N ARG A 109 -26.69 -22.11 35.90
CA ARG A 109 -27.03 -23.53 35.70
C ARG A 109 -26.90 -24.33 37.00
N ASP A 110 -25.83 -24.10 37.74
CA ASP A 110 -25.60 -24.80 39.01
C ASP A 110 -26.60 -24.34 40.09
N ALA A 111 -27.00 -23.06 40.09
CA ALA A 111 -28.02 -22.52 41.00
C ALA A 111 -29.44 -23.05 40.73
N THR A 112 -29.73 -23.52 39.51
CA THR A 112 -31.03 -24.09 39.12
C THR A 112 -31.05 -25.63 39.10
N ARG A 113 -29.95 -26.29 39.48
CA ARG A 113 -29.89 -27.76 39.58
C ARG A 113 -30.69 -28.23 40.82
N PRO A 114 -31.76 -29.02 40.68
CA PRO A 114 -32.46 -29.60 41.82
C PRO A 114 -31.58 -30.63 42.53
N ALA A 115 -31.74 -30.72 43.87
CA ALA A 115 -31.00 -31.62 44.75
C ALA A 115 -31.29 -33.12 44.48
#